data_AF-A0A183UJG0-F1
#
_entry.id   AF-A0A183UJG0-F1
#
_cell.length_a   1.000
_cell.length_b   1.000
_cell.length_c   1.000
_cell.angle_alpha   90.00
_cell.angle_beta   90.00
_cell.angle_gamma   90.00
#
_symmetry.space_group_name_H-M   'P 1'
#
loop_
_entity.id
_entity.type
_entity.pdbx_description
1 polymer ?
#
loop_
_entity_poly.entity_id
_entity_poly.type
_entity_poly.pdbx_seq_one_letter_code
_entity_poly.pdbx_strand_id
1 'polypeptide(L)'
;MVKIFKRLNGSINAEVLKMVDPPSIADKVRKWIWPKDDIEPTFGMELIKSSLSATFTRETAQFFVNSAQSSALRLFMRKKQLMCPDEYFWLTLAGNPKSVKMPSNFDAARLLKDVERRREIEKLKGGSPSQQSIPYYISRYQRWIEKFNVIISSKPCAGKYIRFSCVFGVRDVSHLLQRPELVAHKFYITFQPAAFFCLNRKIKERALHGHSEFNDEPYGNLPGPRITRSSKRDPPAGRSTRSGKN
;
A
#
# COMPACT_ATOMS: atom_id res chain seq x y z
N MET A 1 0.45 -6.46 -16.21
CA MET A 1 0.49 -7.00 -14.83
C MET A 1 1.58 -8.05 -14.64
N VAL A 2 1.62 -9.16 -15.39
CA VAL A 2 2.63 -10.22 -15.21
C VAL A 2 4.08 -9.71 -15.21
N LYS A 3 4.44 -8.83 -16.16
CA LYS A 3 5.76 -8.17 -16.21
C LYS A 3 6.09 -7.43 -14.90
N ILE A 4 5.14 -6.64 -14.39
CA ILE A 4 5.26 -5.95 -13.09
C ILE A 4 5.47 -6.95 -11.94
N PHE A 5 4.70 -8.03 -11.88
CA PHE A 5 4.82 -9.03 -10.82
C PHE A 5 6.18 -9.73 -10.81
N LYS A 6 6.74 -10.02 -11.99
CA LYS A 6 8.13 -10.51 -12.11
C LYS A 6 9.14 -9.52 -11.51
N ARG A 7 8.93 -8.21 -11.71
CA ARG A 7 9.79 -7.14 -11.17
C ARG A 7 9.64 -6.97 -9.66
N LEU A 8 8.43 -7.15 -9.12
CA LEU A 8 8.21 -7.17 -7.66
C LEU A 8 8.95 -8.36 -7.00
N ASN A 9 9.27 -9.42 -7.75
CA ASN A 9 10.07 -10.56 -7.30
C ASN A 9 9.63 -11.13 -5.93
N GLY A 10 8.31 -11.33 -5.81
CA GLY A 10 7.67 -11.87 -4.63
C GLY A 10 7.54 -10.93 -3.43
N SER A 11 7.92 -9.65 -3.57
CA SER A 11 7.65 -8.66 -2.53
C SER A 11 6.16 -8.34 -2.44
N ILE A 12 5.69 -8.07 -1.23
CA ILE A 12 4.38 -7.45 -1.01
C ILE A 12 4.42 -5.95 -1.38
N ASN A 13 3.34 -5.46 -1.98
CA ASN A 13 3.10 -4.05 -2.22
C ASN A 13 1.83 -3.62 -1.47
N ALA A 14 1.99 -2.79 -0.45
CA ALA A 14 0.90 -2.19 0.31
C ALA A 14 1.26 -0.76 0.69
N GLU A 15 0.25 0.08 0.84
CA GLU A 15 0.42 1.46 1.29
C GLU A 15 0.82 1.48 2.77
N VAL A 16 1.78 2.31 3.15
CA VAL A 16 2.12 2.54 4.56
C VAL A 16 1.74 3.97 4.92
N LEU A 17 1.03 4.11 6.04
CA LEU A 17 0.52 5.39 6.50
C LEU A 17 1.03 5.66 7.91
N LYS A 18 1.29 6.92 8.24
CA LYS A 18 1.45 7.32 9.63
C LYS A 18 0.17 6.92 10.37
N MET A 19 0.31 6.38 11.57
CA MET A 19 -0.75 6.41 12.57
C MET A 19 -0.95 7.88 12.94
N VAL A 20 -1.77 8.59 12.15
CA VAL A 20 -2.08 9.99 12.45
C VAL A 20 -3.01 9.97 13.65
N ASP A 21 -2.58 10.54 14.78
CA ASP A 21 -3.50 11.02 15.81
C ASP A 21 -4.53 11.92 15.12
N PRO A 22 -5.82 11.55 15.09
CA PRO A 22 -6.78 12.20 14.21
C PRO A 22 -6.80 13.71 14.48
N PRO A 23 -6.52 14.58 13.49
CA PRO A 23 -6.58 16.01 13.69
C PRO A 23 -8.03 16.37 14.05
N SER A 24 -8.20 16.91 15.26
CA SER A 24 -9.41 17.55 15.80
C SER A 24 -10.72 16.73 15.96
N ILE A 25 -10.69 15.40 15.81
CA ILE A 25 -11.81 14.49 16.18
C ILE A 25 -11.33 13.51 17.28
N ALA A 26 -10.54 14.04 18.23
CA ALA A 26 -9.47 13.28 18.86
C ALA A 26 -9.83 12.43 20.09
N ASP A 27 -11.06 12.46 20.63
CA ASP A 27 -11.36 11.65 21.82
C ASP A 27 -12.33 10.50 21.56
N LYS A 28 -13.39 10.75 20.77
CA LYS A 28 -14.36 9.69 20.45
C LYS A 28 -13.75 8.64 19.55
N VAL A 29 -13.06 9.03 18.48
CA VAL A 29 -12.49 8.09 17.49
C VAL A 29 -11.23 7.39 18.02
N ARG A 30 -10.43 8.06 18.84
CA ARG A 30 -9.23 7.49 19.46
C ARG A 30 -9.55 6.28 20.34
N LYS A 31 -10.70 6.27 21.05
CA LYS A 31 -11.21 5.11 21.81
C LYS A 31 -11.54 3.89 20.93
N TRP A 32 -11.87 4.09 19.65
CA TRP A 32 -12.14 3.03 18.68
C TRP A 32 -10.89 2.58 17.89
N ILE A 33 -9.87 3.44 17.80
CA ILE A 33 -8.62 3.16 17.08
C ILE A 33 -7.57 2.54 18.03
N TRP A 34 -7.51 3.00 19.28
CA TRP A 34 -6.55 2.53 20.27
C TRP A 34 -7.28 2.16 21.58
N PRO A 35 -7.24 0.88 21.99
CA PRO A 35 -7.75 0.50 23.30
C PRO A 35 -6.92 1.15 24.41
N LYS A 36 -7.57 1.53 25.51
CA LYS A 36 -6.96 2.28 26.62
C LYS A 36 -5.81 1.57 27.35
N ASP A 37 -5.68 0.26 27.17
CA ASP A 37 -4.62 -0.53 27.80
C ASP A 37 -3.50 -0.78 26.78
N ASP A 38 -2.25 -0.53 27.17
CA ASP A 38 -1.02 -0.89 26.45
C ASP A 38 -0.97 -2.41 26.23
N ILE A 39 -1.64 -2.85 25.18
CA ILE A 39 -1.65 -4.24 24.77
C ILE A 39 -1.06 -4.23 23.37
N GLU A 40 0.25 -4.48 23.33
CA GLU A 40 0.95 -4.82 22.11
C GLU A 40 0.13 -5.85 21.33
N PRO A 41 -0.03 -5.67 20.01
CA PRO A 41 -0.47 -6.75 19.15
C PRO A 41 0.29 -8.03 19.49
N THR A 42 -0.43 -9.15 19.51
CA THR A 42 0.07 -10.46 19.94
C THR A 42 1.41 -10.77 19.27
N PHE A 43 2.35 -11.42 19.96
CA PHE A 43 3.71 -11.71 19.46
C PHE A 43 4.65 -10.50 19.31
N GLY A 44 4.39 -9.36 19.98
CA GLY A 44 5.30 -8.20 19.95
C GLY A 44 5.35 -7.51 18.59
N MET A 45 4.23 -7.51 17.85
CA MET A 45 4.11 -6.77 16.59
C MET A 45 3.70 -5.33 16.88
N GLU A 46 4.17 -4.36 16.10
CA GLU A 46 3.61 -3.01 16.09
C GLU A 46 2.40 -2.96 15.16
N LEU A 47 1.33 -2.26 15.54
CA LEU A 47 0.16 -2.09 14.69
C LEU A 47 0.46 -1.07 13.59
N ILE A 48 0.39 -1.49 12.33
CA ILE A 48 0.80 -0.65 11.18
C ILE A 48 -0.41 -0.29 10.34
N LYS A 49 -0.62 1.01 10.11
CA LYS A 49 -1.69 1.51 9.25
C LYS A 49 -1.32 1.32 7.77
N SER A 50 -2.26 0.77 7.01
CA SER A 50 -2.17 0.58 5.57
C SER A 50 -3.46 0.96 4.85
N SER A 51 -3.48 0.81 3.53
CA SER A 51 -4.73 0.82 2.76
C SER A 51 -5.45 -0.54 2.86
N LEU A 52 -6.73 -0.55 2.47
CA LEU A 52 -7.55 -1.76 2.29
C LEU A 52 -6.90 -2.82 1.41
N SER A 53 -6.16 -2.41 0.37
CA SER A 53 -5.67 -3.29 -0.68
C SER A 53 -4.16 -3.49 -0.61
N ALA A 54 -3.73 -4.70 -0.96
CA ALA A 54 -2.34 -5.09 -1.07
C ALA A 54 -2.16 -6.09 -2.22
N THR A 55 -0.98 -6.13 -2.80
CA THR A 55 -0.56 -7.12 -3.79
C THR A 55 0.52 -7.99 -3.16
N PHE A 56 0.35 -9.31 -3.15
CA PHE A 56 1.29 -10.26 -2.54
C PHE A 56 1.22 -11.62 -3.23
N THR A 57 2.17 -12.51 -2.91
CA THR A 57 2.26 -13.83 -3.54
C THR A 57 1.30 -14.85 -2.92
N ARG A 58 1.18 -16.01 -3.58
CA ARG A 58 0.38 -17.13 -3.07
C ARG A 58 0.91 -17.63 -1.73
N GLU A 59 2.23 -17.69 -1.55
CA GLU A 59 2.87 -18.14 -0.31
C GLU A 59 2.56 -17.18 0.84
N THR A 60 2.60 -15.87 0.60
CA THR A 60 2.15 -14.85 1.56
C THR A 60 0.65 -15.01 1.87
N ALA A 61 -0.19 -15.28 0.87
CA ALA A 61 -1.62 -15.52 1.09
C ALA A 61 -1.86 -16.74 1.99
N GLN A 62 -1.16 -17.85 1.75
CA GLN A 62 -1.24 -19.05 2.58
C GLN A 62 -0.81 -18.77 4.03
N PHE A 63 0.23 -17.96 4.23
CA PHE A 63 0.62 -17.52 5.57
C PHE A 63 -0.48 -16.70 6.27
N PHE A 64 -1.15 -15.78 5.55
CA PHE A 64 -2.27 -15.02 6.10
C PHE A 64 -3.45 -15.90 6.48
N VAL A 65 -3.72 -16.97 5.75
CA VAL A 65 -4.83 -17.87 6.10
C VAL A 65 -4.45 -18.75 7.29
N ASN A 66 -3.28 -19.38 7.25
CA ASN A 66 -2.98 -20.55 8.08
C ASN A 66 -2.14 -20.27 9.33
N SER A 67 -1.46 -19.12 9.45
CA SER A 67 -0.53 -18.90 10.56
C SER A 67 -1.22 -18.58 11.89
N ALA A 68 -0.59 -19.01 12.99
CA ALA A 68 -1.01 -18.66 14.34
C ALA A 68 -0.90 -17.13 14.58
N GLN A 69 0.13 -16.47 14.04
CA GLN A 69 0.29 -15.02 14.13
C GLN A 69 -0.87 -14.28 13.46
N SER A 70 -1.29 -14.72 12.27
CA SER A 70 -2.43 -14.10 11.58
C SER A 70 -3.75 -14.31 12.33
N SER A 71 -3.96 -15.51 12.87
CA SER A 71 -5.15 -15.81 13.67
C SER A 71 -5.21 -14.98 14.95
N ALA A 72 -4.07 -14.81 15.63
CA ALA A 72 -3.96 -13.96 16.81
C ALA A 72 -4.21 -12.49 16.49
N LEU A 73 -3.67 -11.98 15.38
CA LEU A 73 -3.94 -10.61 14.95
C LEU A 73 -5.44 -10.39 14.67
N ARG A 74 -6.10 -11.30 13.94
CA ARG A 74 -7.55 -11.21 13.72
C ARG A 74 -8.34 -11.21 15.03
N LEU A 75 -7.97 -12.08 15.97
CA LEU A 75 -8.61 -12.14 17.28
C LEU A 75 -8.40 -10.83 18.06
N PHE A 76 -7.20 -10.28 18.04
CA PHE A 76 -6.88 -8.98 18.63
C PHE A 76 -7.74 -7.87 18.03
N MET A 77 -7.74 -7.70 16.70
CA MET A 77 -8.50 -6.64 16.03
C MET A 77 -10.01 -6.74 16.32
N ARG A 78 -10.55 -7.97 16.37
CA ARG A 78 -11.95 -8.23 16.75
C ARG A 78 -12.22 -7.88 18.21
N LYS A 79 -11.37 -8.34 19.14
CA LYS A 79 -11.53 -8.07 20.59
C LYS A 79 -11.46 -6.58 20.88
N LYS A 80 -10.59 -5.86 20.18
CA LYS A 80 -10.40 -4.41 20.31
C LYS A 80 -11.39 -3.57 19.49
N GLN A 81 -12.21 -4.20 18.65
CA GLN A 81 -13.21 -3.54 17.79
C GLN A 81 -12.61 -2.41 16.95
N LEU A 82 -11.44 -2.67 16.33
CA LEU A 82 -10.77 -1.68 15.51
C LEU A 82 -11.64 -1.27 14.33
N MET A 83 -11.72 0.03 14.08
CA MET A 83 -12.35 0.58 12.88
C MET A 83 -11.51 0.28 11.65
N CYS A 84 -12.13 -0.24 10.58
CA CYS A 84 -11.44 -0.64 9.34
C CYS A 84 -10.23 -1.57 9.62
N PRO A 85 -10.44 -2.76 10.21
CA PRO A 85 -9.36 -3.67 10.61
C PRO A 85 -8.54 -4.19 9.41
N ASP A 86 -9.14 -4.21 8.23
CA ASP A 86 -8.52 -4.46 6.93
C ASP A 86 -7.43 -3.45 6.56
N GLU A 87 -7.50 -2.23 7.09
CA GLU A 87 -6.46 -1.20 6.94
C GLU A 87 -5.32 -1.32 7.97
N TYR A 88 -5.25 -2.44 8.71
CA TYR A 88 -4.14 -2.74 9.63
C TYR A 88 -3.57 -4.14 9.40
N PHE A 89 -4.41 -5.08 8.96
CA PHE A 89 -4.07 -6.49 8.87
C PHE A 89 -2.82 -6.78 8.01
N TRP A 90 -2.77 -6.24 6.79
CA TRP A 90 -1.74 -6.60 5.81
C TRP A 90 -0.33 -6.21 6.25
N LEU A 91 -0.14 -4.94 6.61
CA LEU A 91 1.17 -4.43 6.99
C LEU A 91 1.55 -4.75 8.43
N THR A 92 0.60 -4.99 9.33
CA THR A 92 0.97 -5.47 10.66
C THR A 92 1.64 -6.85 10.59
N LEU A 93 1.18 -7.75 9.72
CA LEU A 93 1.87 -9.03 9.53
C LEU A 93 3.15 -8.88 8.70
N ALA A 94 3.09 -8.21 7.56
CA ALA A 94 4.23 -8.13 6.63
C ALA A 94 5.34 -7.16 7.06
N GLY A 95 4.99 -6.16 7.86
CA GLY A 95 5.83 -5.03 8.22
C GLY A 95 6.64 -5.19 9.51
N ASN A 96 6.43 -6.29 10.24
CA ASN A 96 7.06 -6.58 11.53
C ASN A 96 8.03 -7.77 11.43
N PRO A 97 9.17 -7.64 10.70
CA PRO A 97 10.02 -8.78 10.36
C PRO A 97 10.74 -9.40 11.56
N LYS A 98 10.88 -8.65 12.67
CA LYS A 98 11.46 -9.15 13.94
C LYS A 98 10.50 -10.11 14.67
N SER A 99 9.20 -9.88 14.52
CA SER A 99 8.14 -10.55 15.28
C SER A 99 7.39 -11.59 14.43
N VAL A 100 7.35 -11.40 13.10
CA VAL A 100 6.62 -12.24 12.15
C VAL A 100 7.56 -12.86 11.13
N LYS A 101 7.69 -14.19 11.19
CA LYS A 101 8.40 -14.99 10.19
C LYS A 101 7.45 -15.36 9.06
N MET A 102 7.26 -14.45 8.10
CA MET A 102 6.44 -14.70 6.91
C MET A 102 7.25 -14.54 5.62
N PRO A 103 6.83 -15.19 4.53
CA PRO A 103 7.42 -14.99 3.22
C PRO A 103 7.40 -13.53 2.82
N SER A 104 8.55 -13.01 2.39
CA SER A 104 8.70 -11.65 1.87
C SER A 104 8.27 -10.55 2.86
N ASN A 105 8.50 -10.76 4.16
CA ASN A 105 8.40 -9.70 5.15
C ASN A 105 9.42 -8.59 4.87
N PHE A 106 9.13 -7.40 5.38
CA PHE A 106 10.00 -6.25 5.24
C PHE A 106 9.79 -5.30 6.42
N ASP A 107 10.76 -4.43 6.70
CA ASP A 107 10.62 -3.43 7.76
C ASP A 107 9.72 -2.27 7.28
N ALA A 108 8.49 -2.22 7.79
CA ALA A 108 7.54 -1.19 7.42
C ALA A 108 7.83 0.17 8.08
N ALA A 109 8.48 0.22 9.24
CA ALA A 109 8.95 1.47 9.82
C ALA A 109 10.04 2.11 8.94
N ARG A 110 10.94 1.29 8.38
CA ARG A 110 11.91 1.72 7.37
C ARG A 110 11.24 2.19 6.08
N LEU A 111 10.19 1.49 5.62
CA LEU A 111 9.41 1.93 4.45
C LEU A 111 8.77 3.30 4.69
N LEU A 112 8.12 3.49 5.85
CA LEU A 112 7.46 4.74 6.21
C LEU A 112 8.45 5.91 6.20
N LYS A 113 9.62 5.74 6.83
CA LYS A 113 10.71 6.73 6.81
C LYS A 113 11.16 7.08 5.39
N ASP A 114 11.33 6.09 4.50
CA ASP A 114 11.73 6.34 3.10
C ASP A 114 10.65 7.10 2.32
N VAL A 115 9.37 6.76 2.53
CA VAL A 115 8.23 7.43 1.87
C VAL A 115 8.08 8.87 2.34
N GLU A 116 8.20 9.13 3.63
CA GLU A 116 8.10 10.48 4.20
C GLU A 116 9.22 11.39 3.70
N ARG A 117 10.45 10.90 3.74
CA ARG A 117 11.62 11.61 3.21
C ARG A 117 11.44 11.98 1.73
N ARG A 118 10.90 11.05 0.91
CA ARG A 118 10.61 11.33 -0.51
C ARG A 118 9.54 12.40 -0.68
N ARG A 119 8.46 12.35 0.10
CA ARG A 119 7.40 13.37 0.09
C ARG A 119 7.94 14.75 0.47
N GLU A 120 8.83 14.84 1.44
CA GLU A 120 9.49 16.10 1.82
C GLU A 120 10.35 16.66 0.68
N ILE A 121 11.15 15.82 0.02
CA ILE A 121 11.95 16.22 -1.15
C ILE A 121 11.05 16.70 -2.29
N GLU A 122 9.94 16.02 -2.57
CA GLU A 122 8.99 16.41 -3.61
C GLU A 122 8.32 17.76 -3.32
N LYS A 123 8.00 18.04 -2.04
CA LYS A 123 7.50 19.35 -1.61
C LYS A 123 8.53 20.46 -1.82
N LEU A 124 9.79 20.20 -1.45
CA LEU A 124 10.89 21.16 -1.61
C LEU A 124 11.19 21.49 -3.08
N LYS A 125 10.96 20.54 -4.00
CA LYS A 125 11.20 20.72 -5.44
C LYS A 125 10.10 21.48 -6.19
N GLY A 126 9.10 22.06 -5.50
CA GLY A 126 8.11 22.93 -6.13
C GLY A 126 6.96 22.22 -6.85
N GLY A 127 6.64 20.98 -6.48
CA GLY A 127 5.29 20.44 -6.70
C GLY A 127 4.86 20.21 -8.16
N SER A 128 5.57 19.32 -8.86
CA SER A 128 4.88 18.35 -9.70
C SER A 128 5.68 17.06 -9.67
N PRO A 129 5.10 15.93 -9.21
CA PRO A 129 5.69 14.63 -9.50
C PRO A 129 5.90 14.61 -11.01
N SER A 130 7.15 14.39 -11.46
CA SER A 130 7.39 14.15 -12.88
C SER A 130 6.35 13.13 -13.33
N GLN A 131 5.68 13.37 -14.46
CA GLN A 131 4.62 12.51 -14.99
C GLN A 131 5.09 11.03 -15.15
N GLN A 132 6.39 10.78 -14.99
CA GLN A 132 7.11 9.51 -15.02
C GLN A 132 7.39 8.85 -13.64
N SER A 133 7.09 9.46 -12.48
CA SER A 133 7.39 8.81 -11.19
C SER A 133 6.30 7.80 -10.82
N ILE A 134 6.70 6.53 -10.69
CA ILE A 134 5.82 5.47 -10.22
C ILE A 134 5.62 5.62 -8.70
N PRO A 135 4.37 5.67 -8.20
CA PRO A 135 4.12 5.72 -6.77
C PRO A 135 4.63 4.43 -6.11
N TYR A 136 5.14 4.54 -4.88
CA TYR A 136 5.65 3.36 -4.15
C TYR A 136 4.56 2.29 -3.94
N TYR A 137 3.30 2.71 -3.83
CA TYR A 137 2.12 1.88 -3.71
C TYR A 137 1.38 1.84 -5.04
N ILE A 138 1.27 0.64 -5.63
CA ILE A 138 0.73 0.44 -6.98
C ILE A 138 -0.49 -0.49 -7.02
N SER A 139 -0.88 -1.09 -5.89
CA SER A 139 -1.95 -2.09 -5.88
C SER A 139 -3.29 -1.50 -6.35
N ARG A 140 -3.55 -0.25 -6.00
CA ARG A 140 -4.80 0.44 -6.34
C ARG A 140 -4.58 1.94 -6.46
N TYR A 141 -4.94 2.50 -7.62
CA TYR A 141 -5.15 3.93 -7.76
C TYR A 141 -6.52 4.31 -7.21
N GLN A 142 -6.54 5.23 -6.26
CA GLN A 142 -7.76 5.82 -5.75
C GLN A 142 -7.55 7.30 -5.55
N ARG A 143 -8.55 8.08 -5.93
CA ARG A 143 -8.54 9.52 -5.74
C ARG A 143 -9.51 9.94 -4.65
N TRP A 144 -8.99 10.63 -3.65
CA TRP A 144 -9.77 11.23 -2.58
C TRP A 144 -9.95 12.73 -2.84
N ILE A 145 -10.99 13.31 -2.23
CA ILE A 145 -11.05 14.76 -2.03
C ILE A 145 -10.07 15.11 -0.89
N GLU A 146 -9.13 16.01 -1.12
CA GLU A 146 -8.29 16.54 -0.03
C GLU A 146 -9.05 17.65 0.72
N LYS A 147 -8.86 17.73 2.05
CA LYS A 147 -9.49 18.74 2.91
C LYS A 147 -9.27 20.16 2.33
N PHE A 148 -10.32 20.98 2.36
CA PHE A 148 -10.31 22.41 2.00
C PHE A 148 -10.17 22.79 0.52
N ASN A 149 -10.65 21.98 -0.44
CA ASN A 149 -10.75 22.39 -1.87
C ASN A 149 -9.43 22.85 -2.53
N VAL A 150 -8.27 22.64 -1.90
CA VAL A 150 -6.98 22.88 -2.57
C VAL A 150 -6.67 21.64 -3.39
N ILE A 151 -6.87 21.77 -4.70
CA ILE A 151 -6.56 20.74 -5.69
C ILE A 151 -5.02 20.64 -5.79
N ILE A 152 -4.37 19.74 -5.05
CA ILE A 152 -2.92 19.45 -5.19
C ILE A 152 -2.63 18.39 -6.27
N SER A 153 -3.64 18.04 -7.08
CA SER A 153 -3.44 17.20 -8.26
C SER A 153 -3.90 17.96 -9.49
N SER A 154 -2.96 18.21 -10.41
CA SER A 154 -3.07 19.05 -11.61
C SER A 154 -4.30 18.83 -12.52
N LYS A 155 -5.07 17.75 -12.33
CA LYS A 155 -6.35 17.52 -13.01
C LYS A 155 -7.42 17.12 -12.00
N PRO A 156 -8.54 17.81 -11.78
CA PRO A 156 -9.60 17.38 -10.86
C PRO A 156 -10.28 16.06 -11.30
N CYS A 157 -10.99 15.39 -10.39
CA CYS A 157 -11.91 14.28 -10.74
C CYS A 157 -13.00 14.82 -11.66
N ALA A 158 -13.10 14.29 -12.88
CA ALA A 158 -14.10 14.73 -13.85
C ALA A 158 -15.44 13.98 -13.71
N GLY A 159 -15.47 12.91 -12.91
CA GLY A 159 -16.68 12.22 -12.48
C GLY A 159 -17.34 12.87 -11.25
N LYS A 160 -17.69 12.07 -10.24
CA LYS A 160 -18.31 12.55 -8.99
C LYS A 160 -17.71 11.90 -7.76
N TYR A 161 -17.76 12.56 -6.61
CA TYR A 161 -17.29 11.98 -5.35
C TYR A 161 -18.42 11.25 -4.61
N ILE A 162 -18.16 10.02 -4.17
CA ILE A 162 -19.06 9.26 -3.29
C ILE A 162 -18.24 8.70 -2.13
N ARG A 163 -18.64 9.01 -0.89
CA ARG A 163 -17.85 8.71 0.32
C ARG A 163 -16.41 9.19 0.16
N PHE A 164 -16.25 10.46 -0.19
CA PHE A 164 -14.97 11.17 -0.34
C PHE A 164 -14.02 10.64 -1.44
N SER A 165 -14.39 9.59 -2.19
CA SER A 165 -13.58 9.02 -3.27
C SER A 165 -14.23 9.23 -4.65
N CYS A 166 -13.39 9.50 -5.66
CA CYS A 166 -13.83 9.73 -7.04
C CYS A 166 -14.42 8.45 -7.65
N VAL A 167 -15.65 8.57 -8.14
CA VAL A 167 -16.26 7.67 -9.13
C VAL A 167 -15.89 8.23 -10.49
N PHE A 168 -14.98 7.56 -11.18
CA PHE A 168 -14.41 8.04 -12.44
C PHE A 168 -15.46 8.12 -13.55
N GLY A 169 -15.42 9.22 -14.31
CA GLY A 169 -16.24 9.47 -15.48
C GLY A 169 -15.45 9.32 -16.79
N VAL A 170 -16.12 9.55 -17.92
CA VAL A 170 -15.53 9.40 -19.27
C VAL A 170 -14.31 10.30 -19.46
N ARG A 171 -14.36 11.52 -18.92
CA ARG A 171 -13.27 12.49 -19.00
C ARG A 171 -12.03 12.12 -18.17
N ASP A 172 -12.16 11.16 -17.25
CA ASP A 172 -11.02 10.64 -16.48
C ASP A 172 -10.25 9.54 -17.23
N VAL A 173 -10.82 8.95 -18.29
CA VAL A 173 -10.24 7.76 -18.98
C VAL A 173 -8.84 8.00 -19.51
N SER A 174 -8.58 9.16 -20.10
CA SER A 174 -7.26 9.48 -20.66
C SER A 174 -6.17 9.54 -19.58
N HIS A 175 -6.51 10.06 -18.39
CA HIS A 175 -5.63 10.08 -17.21
C HIS A 175 -5.45 8.68 -16.64
N LEU A 176 -6.54 7.92 -16.52
CA LEU A 176 -6.53 6.54 -16.01
C LEU A 176 -5.65 5.60 -16.87
N LEU A 177 -5.64 5.77 -18.19
CA LEU A 177 -4.83 4.97 -19.11
C LEU A 177 -3.31 5.18 -18.96
N GLN A 178 -2.90 6.27 -18.30
CA GLN A 178 -1.50 6.64 -18.03
C GLN A 178 -1.05 6.24 -16.62
N ARG A 179 -1.98 5.76 -15.77
CA ARG A 179 -1.68 5.40 -14.39
C ARG A 179 -0.81 4.13 -14.32
N PRO A 180 0.26 4.12 -13.52
CA PRO A 180 1.12 2.95 -13.34
C PRO A 180 0.55 1.89 -12.39
N GLU A 181 -0.54 2.19 -11.68
CA GLU A 181 -1.17 1.25 -10.75
C GLU A 181 -1.88 0.09 -11.46
N LEU A 182 -2.09 -1.00 -10.74
CA LEU A 182 -2.68 -2.23 -11.27
C LEU A 182 -4.19 -2.09 -11.50
N VAL A 183 -4.89 -1.46 -10.55
CA VAL A 183 -6.36 -1.35 -10.55
C VAL A 183 -6.75 0.08 -10.20
N ALA A 184 -7.79 0.60 -10.83
CA ALA A 184 -8.39 1.88 -10.48
C ALA A 184 -9.68 1.68 -9.67
N HIS A 185 -9.85 2.48 -8.62
CA HIS A 185 -11.04 2.52 -7.78
C HIS A 185 -11.59 3.97 -7.74
N LYS A 186 -12.83 4.24 -8.19
CA LYS A 186 -13.93 3.31 -8.52
C LYS A 186 -14.76 3.72 -9.74
N PHE A 187 -15.56 2.78 -10.24
CA PHE A 187 -16.53 2.96 -11.31
C PHE A 187 -17.88 2.41 -10.85
N TYR A 188 -18.99 3.04 -11.24
CA TYR A 188 -20.33 2.50 -11.07
C TYR A 188 -21.00 2.38 -12.43
N ILE A 189 -21.60 1.22 -12.73
CA ILE A 189 -22.29 1.02 -14.00
C ILE A 189 -23.49 1.98 -14.16
N THR A 190 -24.04 2.45 -13.04
CA THR A 190 -25.13 3.44 -12.97
C THR A 190 -24.66 4.89 -13.14
N PHE A 191 -23.36 5.14 -13.32
CA PHE A 191 -22.82 6.48 -13.52
C PHE A 191 -21.73 6.46 -14.60
N GLN A 192 -22.05 7.05 -15.76
CA GLN A 192 -21.14 7.12 -16.92
C GLN A 192 -20.45 5.77 -17.24
N PRO A 193 -21.22 4.68 -17.49
CA PRO A 193 -20.66 3.35 -17.74
C PRO A 193 -19.67 3.31 -18.91
N ALA A 194 -19.79 4.24 -19.86
CA ALA A 194 -18.83 4.43 -20.95
C ALA A 194 -17.37 4.57 -20.45
N ALA A 195 -17.13 5.13 -19.27
CA ALA A 195 -15.78 5.22 -18.69
C ALA A 195 -15.15 3.84 -18.49
N PHE A 196 -15.92 2.91 -17.90
CA PHE A 196 -15.51 1.53 -17.69
C PHE A 196 -15.34 0.78 -19.02
N PHE A 197 -16.30 0.90 -19.93
CA PHE A 197 -16.26 0.19 -21.22
C PHE A 197 -15.13 0.68 -22.13
N CYS A 198 -14.86 1.99 -22.20
CA CYS A 198 -13.73 2.54 -22.93
C CYS A 198 -12.39 2.06 -22.37
N LEU A 199 -12.23 2.04 -21.05
CA LEU A 199 -11.02 1.52 -20.40
C LEU A 199 -10.84 0.03 -20.70
N ASN A 200 -11.91 -0.77 -20.57
CA ASN A 200 -11.89 -2.20 -20.85
C ASN A 200 -11.55 -2.49 -22.33
N ARG A 201 -12.13 -1.75 -23.27
CA ARG A 201 -11.79 -1.84 -24.70
C ARG A 201 -10.30 -1.59 -24.93
N LYS A 202 -9.75 -0.52 -24.36
CA LYS A 202 -8.31 -0.18 -24.48
C LYS A 202 -7.40 -1.25 -23.86
N ILE A 203 -7.78 -1.82 -22.72
CA ILE A 203 -7.04 -2.93 -22.10
C ILE A 203 -7.06 -4.17 -23.00
N LYS A 204 -8.21 -4.51 -23.59
CA LYS A 204 -8.33 -5.62 -24.55
C LYS A 204 -7.49 -5.39 -25.82
N GLU A 205 -7.54 -4.20 -26.39
CA GLU A 205 -6.69 -3.82 -27.55
C GLU A 205 -5.19 -4.03 -27.23
N ARG A 206 -4.72 -3.55 -26.06
CA ARG A 206 -3.33 -3.76 -25.60
C ARG A 206 -2.97 -5.24 -25.40
N ALA A 207 -3.93 -6.07 -25.00
CA ALA A 207 -3.71 -7.50 -24.80
C ALA A 207 -3.63 -8.28 -26.11
N LEU A 208 -4.45 -7.91 -27.10
CA LEU A 208 -4.53 -8.61 -28.40
C LEU A 208 -3.39 -8.23 -29.35
N HIS A 209 -3.05 -6.94 -29.42
CA HIS A 209 -2.04 -6.44 -30.37
C HIS A 209 -0.64 -6.33 -29.76
N GLY A 210 -0.50 -6.67 -28.47
CA GLY A 210 0.71 -6.44 -27.72
C GLY A 210 0.94 -4.96 -27.42
N HIS A 211 1.91 -4.70 -26.54
CA HIS A 211 2.35 -3.35 -26.19
C HIS A 211 3.87 -3.33 -26.30
N SER A 212 4.38 -2.83 -27.43
CA SER A 212 5.82 -2.81 -27.73
C SER A 212 6.63 -1.92 -26.78
N GLU A 213 5.99 -0.98 -26.08
CA GLU A 213 6.71 0.09 -25.34
C GLU A 213 6.53 0.06 -23.80
N PHE A 214 6.10 -1.05 -23.20
CA PHE A 214 5.94 -1.07 -21.73
C PHE A 214 7.28 -1.30 -21.01
N ASN A 215 7.84 -0.23 -20.43
CA ASN A 215 8.99 -0.32 -19.53
C ASN A 215 8.57 -0.74 -18.12
N ASP A 216 8.95 -1.95 -17.72
CA ASP A 216 8.63 -2.53 -16.42
C ASP A 216 9.78 -2.40 -15.39
N GLU A 217 10.97 -1.96 -15.82
CA GLU A 217 12.17 -1.87 -14.98
C GLU A 217 11.94 -1.06 -13.68
N PRO A 218 11.27 0.11 -13.70
CA PRO A 218 11.15 0.94 -12.50
C PRO A 218 10.31 0.28 -11.38
N TYR A 219 9.43 -0.67 -11.71
CA TYR A 219 8.63 -1.41 -10.73
C TYR A 219 9.50 -2.29 -9.82
N GLY A 220 10.66 -2.73 -10.30
CA GLY A 220 11.62 -3.49 -9.48
C GLY A 220 12.34 -2.62 -8.46
N ASN A 221 12.39 -1.30 -8.68
CA ASN A 221 13.10 -0.34 -7.85
C ASN A 221 12.19 0.40 -6.84
N LEU A 222 10.92 0.00 -6.75
CA LEU A 222 10.01 0.52 -5.74
C LEU A 222 10.55 0.25 -4.32
N PRO A 223 10.29 1.14 -3.34
CA PRO A 223 10.76 1.00 -1.97
C PRO A 223 10.47 -0.38 -1.34
N GLY A 224 9.25 -0.92 -1.52
CA GLY A 224 8.87 -2.24 -1.00
C GLY A 224 9.78 -3.39 -1.48
N PRO A 225 9.86 -3.67 -2.80
CA PRO A 225 10.80 -4.65 -3.36
C PRO A 225 12.26 -4.42 -2.92
N ARG A 226 12.73 -3.17 -2.92
CA ARG A 226 14.10 -2.83 -2.52
C ARG A 226 14.40 -3.20 -1.07
N ILE A 227 13.51 -2.84 -0.15
CA ILE A 227 13.66 -3.12 1.28
C ILE A 227 13.58 -4.63 1.53
N THR A 228 12.63 -5.32 0.88
CA THR A 228 12.48 -6.78 0.95
C THR A 228 13.75 -7.51 0.47
N ARG A 229 14.43 -7.00 -0.56
CA ARG A 229 15.71 -7.56 -1.02
C ARG A 229 16.86 -7.30 -0.05
N SER A 230 16.89 -6.16 0.63
CA SER A 230 17.91 -5.88 1.64
C SER A 230 17.74 -6.76 2.88
N SER A 231 16.50 -6.99 3.35
CA SER A 231 16.26 -7.85 4.51
C SER A 231 16.65 -9.31 4.28
N LYS A 232 16.63 -9.80 3.04
CA LYS A 232 17.13 -11.14 2.70
C LYS A 232 18.67 -11.26 2.75
N ARG A 233 19.40 -10.15 2.68
CA ARG A 233 20.88 -10.14 2.69
C ARG A 233 21.47 -9.97 4.09
N ASP A 234 20.69 -9.46 5.04
CA ASP A 234 21.10 -9.33 6.43
C ASP A 234 20.87 -10.67 7.14
N PRO A 235 21.92 -11.43 7.51
CA PRO A 235 21.74 -12.62 8.35
C PRO A 235 21.17 -12.19 9.71
N PRO A 236 20.43 -13.07 10.42
CA PRO A 236 20.01 -12.77 11.78
C PRO A 236 21.26 -12.48 12.61
N ALA A 237 21.25 -11.35 13.33
CA ALA A 237 22.31 -10.98 14.26
C ALA A 237 22.38 -12.02 15.38
N GLY A 238 23.07 -13.13 15.13
CA GLY A 238 23.53 -14.06 16.13
C GLY A 238 24.63 -13.38 16.91
N ARG A 239 24.42 -13.23 18.22
CA ARG A 239 25.44 -12.85 19.19
C ARG A 239 26.73 -13.65 18.93
N SER A 240 27.77 -12.98 18.43
CA SER A 240 29.14 -13.43 18.64
C SER A 240 29.50 -13.11 20.09
N THR A 241 29.14 -14.00 21.01
CA THR A 241 29.89 -14.09 22.26
C THR A 241 31.29 -14.52 21.91
N ARG A 242 32.25 -13.59 21.89
CA ARG A 242 33.67 -13.94 22.02
C ARG A 242 33.86 -14.52 23.42
N SER A 243 33.75 -15.83 23.53
CA SER A 243 34.32 -16.60 24.63
C SER A 243 35.83 -16.48 24.55
N GLY A 244 36.46 -16.01 25.63
CA GLY A 244 37.90 -16.01 25.78
C GLY A 244 38.48 -17.43 25.74
N LYS A 245 39.65 -17.53 25.10
CA LYS A 245 40.72 -18.55 25.18
C LYS A 245 41.92 -17.86 24.52
N ASN A 246 43.11 -17.75 25.06
CA ASN A 246 43.77 -18.15 26.31
C ASN A 246 44.76 -17.03 26.64
#